data_AF-F8Q138-F1
#
_entry.id   AF-F8Q138-F1
#
_cell.length_a   1.000
_cell.length_b   1.000
_cell.length_c   1.000
_cell.angle_alpha   90.00
_cell.angle_beta   90.00
_cell.angle_gamma   90.00
#
_symmetry.space_group_name_H-M   'P 1'
#
loop_
_entity.id
_entity.type
_entity.pdbx_description
1 polymer ?
#
loop_
_entity_poly.entity_id
_entity_poly.type
_entity_poly.pdbx_seq_one_letter_code
_entity_poly.pdbx_strand_id
1 'polypeptide(L)'
;SPDLRERLKYANEMEARRGVKRQNGEKDAASELYENMCMNAVNQSIGRTIRHRSDWASLILVDRRYRSSAIQAILPRWIASGIVATETFGQTVKQLGTFFRVKRS
;
A
#
# COMPACT_ATOMS: atom_id res chain seq x y z
N SER A 1 -9.47 19.03 -0.49
CA SER A 1 -9.92 19.57 -1.78
C SER A 1 -11.43 19.32 -1.92
N PRO A 2 -12.21 20.31 -2.37
CA PRO A 2 -13.63 20.15 -2.72
C PRO A 2 -13.88 19.03 -3.75
N ASP A 3 -13.05 18.94 -4.79
CA ASP A 3 -13.18 17.94 -5.87
C ASP A 3 -13.10 16.51 -5.33
N LEU A 4 -12.20 16.27 -4.38
CA LEU A 4 -12.06 14.96 -3.74
C LEU A 4 -13.35 14.58 -3.01
N ARG A 5 -13.95 15.52 -2.26
CA ARG A 5 -15.19 15.24 -1.51
C ARG A 5 -16.33 14.91 -2.44
N GLU A 6 -16.46 15.62 -3.55
CA GLU A 6 -17.47 15.35 -4.56
C GLU A 6 -17.27 13.97 -5.20
N ARG A 7 -16.03 13.64 -5.58
CA ARG A 7 -15.69 12.32 -6.14
C ARG A 7 -16.01 11.17 -5.18
N LEU A 8 -15.76 11.34 -3.90
CA LEU A 8 -16.08 10.35 -2.86
C LEU A 8 -17.61 10.19 -2.68
N LYS A 9 -18.37 11.29 -2.67
CA LYS A 9 -19.85 11.22 -2.64
C LYS A 9 -20.40 10.48 -3.85
N TYR A 10 -19.90 10.81 -5.03
CA TYR A 10 -20.31 10.15 -6.27
C TYR A 10 -20.03 8.64 -6.26
N ALA A 11 -18.93 8.19 -5.67
CA ALA A 11 -18.62 6.78 -5.54
C ALA A 11 -19.69 6.01 -4.73
N ASN A 12 -20.12 6.56 -3.59
CA ASN A 12 -21.18 5.97 -2.77
C ASN A 12 -22.55 6.02 -3.48
N GLU A 13 -22.88 7.10 -4.18
CA GLU A 13 -24.11 7.20 -4.96
C GLU A 13 -24.17 6.17 -6.09
N MET A 14 -23.06 5.98 -6.81
CA MET A 14 -22.97 5.00 -7.90
C MET A 14 -23.13 3.57 -7.40
N GLU A 15 -22.60 3.27 -6.22
CA GLU A 15 -22.80 1.97 -5.59
C GLU A 15 -24.26 1.76 -5.17
N ALA A 16 -24.89 2.76 -4.56
CA ALA A 16 -26.29 2.70 -4.17
C ALA A 16 -27.20 2.46 -5.39
N ARG A 17 -26.92 3.14 -6.51
CA ARG A 17 -27.63 2.94 -7.79
C ARG A 17 -27.46 1.53 -8.36
N ARG A 18 -26.31 0.89 -8.12
CA ARG A 18 -26.04 -0.49 -8.54
C ARG A 18 -26.70 -1.54 -7.64
N GLY A 19 -27.29 -1.12 -6.51
CA GLY A 19 -27.95 -2.03 -5.57
C GLY A 19 -26.99 -3.01 -4.88
N VAL A 20 -25.70 -2.66 -4.79
CA VAL A 20 -24.70 -3.51 -4.12
C VAL A 20 -25.01 -3.57 -2.63
N LYS A 21 -25.30 -4.76 -2.12
CA LYS A 21 -25.48 -4.99 -0.68
C LYS A 21 -24.13 -5.34 -0.05
N ARG A 22 -23.69 -4.50 0.88
CA ARG A 22 -22.49 -4.73 1.68
C ARG A 22 -22.76 -5.63 2.87
N GLN A 23 -21.74 -6.37 3.29
CA GLN A 23 -21.74 -7.08 4.56
C GLN A 23 -21.42 -6.12 5.71
N ASN A 24 -21.83 -6.49 6.93
CA ASN A 24 -21.51 -5.70 8.12
C ASN A 24 -19.99 -5.61 8.31
N GLY A 25 -19.48 -4.36 8.38
CA GLY A 25 -18.06 -4.08 8.60
C GLY A 25 -17.23 -3.89 7.33
N GLU A 26 -17.81 -4.04 6.14
CA GLU A 26 -17.14 -3.66 4.89
C GLU A 26 -17.02 -2.13 4.75
N LYS A 27 -15.89 -1.68 4.21
CA LYS A 27 -15.64 -0.26 3.93
C LYS A 27 -16.59 0.26 2.87
N ASP A 28 -16.99 1.53 2.94
CA ASP A 28 -17.82 2.11 1.89
C ASP A 28 -17.03 2.37 0.58
N ALA A 29 -17.73 2.60 -0.54
CA ALA A 29 -17.08 2.74 -1.86
C ALA A 29 -16.16 3.97 -1.88
N ALA A 30 -16.54 5.02 -1.18
CA ALA A 30 -15.71 6.19 -0.94
C ALA A 30 -14.42 5.83 -0.20
N SER A 31 -14.50 5.08 0.90
CA SER A 31 -13.34 4.68 1.70
C SER A 31 -12.40 3.78 0.90
N GLU A 32 -12.95 2.81 0.15
CA GLU A 32 -12.16 1.96 -0.76
C GLU A 32 -11.48 2.78 -1.85
N LEU A 33 -12.22 3.71 -2.48
CA LEU A 33 -11.66 4.60 -3.50
C LEU A 33 -10.53 5.46 -2.94
N TYR A 34 -10.71 6.03 -1.76
CA TYR A 34 -9.70 6.86 -1.10
C TYR A 34 -8.43 6.06 -0.79
N GLU A 35 -8.59 4.84 -0.28
CA GLU A 35 -7.47 3.92 -0.02
C GLU A 35 -6.75 3.53 -1.31
N ASN A 36 -7.48 3.18 -2.35
CA ASN A 36 -6.91 2.85 -3.67
C ASN A 36 -6.18 4.04 -4.30
N MET A 37 -6.70 5.26 -4.15
CA MET A 37 -5.99 6.46 -4.62
C MET A 37 -4.65 6.65 -3.91
N CYS A 38 -4.61 6.45 -2.59
CA CYS A 38 -3.37 6.47 -1.82
C CYS A 38 -2.40 5.37 -2.29
N MET A 39 -2.88 4.13 -2.37
CA MET A 39 -2.05 2.99 -2.75
C MET A 39 -1.56 3.06 -4.19
N ASN A 40 -2.31 3.68 -5.10
CA ASN A 40 -1.83 3.97 -6.45
C ASN A 40 -0.59 4.87 -6.44
N ALA A 41 -0.55 5.91 -5.61
CA ALA A 41 0.61 6.78 -5.48
C ALA A 41 1.82 6.05 -4.85
N VAL A 42 1.56 5.20 -3.86
CA VAL A 42 2.58 4.34 -3.24
C VAL A 42 3.16 3.37 -4.28
N ASN A 43 2.31 2.66 -5.01
CA ASN A 43 2.70 1.68 -6.02
C ASN A 43 3.45 2.35 -7.20
N GLN A 44 3.09 3.58 -7.54
CA GLN A 44 3.87 4.36 -8.51
C GLN A 44 5.28 4.65 -7.99
N SER A 45 5.42 5.10 -6.74
CA SER A 45 6.73 5.37 -6.13
C SER A 45 7.60 4.12 -6.11
N ILE A 46 7.02 3.00 -5.69
CA ILE A 46 7.64 1.67 -5.69
C ILE A 46 8.17 1.30 -7.08
N GLY A 47 7.35 1.48 -8.12
CA GLY A 47 7.72 1.17 -9.50
C GLY A 47 8.86 2.03 -10.07
N ARG A 48 9.17 3.17 -9.45
CA ARG A 48 10.30 4.02 -9.85
C ARG A 48 11.63 3.59 -9.24
N THR A 49 11.59 2.80 -8.16
CA THR A 49 12.78 2.42 -7.39
C THR A 49 13.57 1.27 -8.03
N ILE A 50 12.93 0.44 -8.86
CA ILE A 50 13.56 -0.70 -9.56
C ILE A 50 13.38 -0.48 -11.06
N ARG A 51 14.46 -0.28 -11.81
CA ARG A 51 14.41 0.14 -13.22
C ARG A 51 14.82 -0.97 -14.19
N HIS A 52 15.69 -1.89 -13.75
CA HIS A 52 16.11 -3.04 -14.56
C HIS A 52 16.36 -4.31 -13.73
N ARG A 53 16.51 -5.47 -14.40
CA ARG A 53 16.70 -6.79 -13.76
C ARG A 53 17.84 -6.90 -12.75
N SER A 54 18.88 -6.07 -12.88
CA SER A 54 20.04 -6.06 -11.98
C SER A 54 19.92 -5.00 -10.87
N ASP A 55 18.81 -4.24 -10.83
CA ASP A 55 18.59 -3.24 -9.79
C ASP A 55 18.03 -3.94 -8.56
N TRP A 56 18.51 -3.49 -7.42
CA TRP A 56 17.98 -3.87 -6.13
C TRP A 56 17.77 -2.61 -5.29
N ALA A 57 16.69 -2.61 -4.54
CA ALA A 57 16.34 -1.50 -3.67
C ALA A 57 15.74 -2.04 -2.38
N SER A 58 16.00 -1.34 -1.28
CA SER A 58 15.25 -1.54 -0.04
C SER A 58 14.14 -0.52 0.02
N LEU A 59 12.92 -0.96 0.31
CA LEU A 59 11.76 -0.09 0.50
C LEU A 59 11.40 -0.08 1.98
N ILE A 60 11.24 1.12 2.56
CA ILE A 60 10.84 1.31 3.95
C ILE A 60 9.46 1.94 3.97
N LEU A 61 8.46 1.18 4.41
CA LEU A 61 7.08 1.64 4.52
C LEU A 61 6.81 2.13 5.95
N VAL A 62 6.77 3.46 6.13
CA VAL A 62 6.66 4.11 7.44
C VAL A 62 5.20 4.46 7.76
N ASP A 63 4.40 3.45 8.08
CA ASP A 63 3.05 3.64 8.62
C ASP A 63 2.57 2.36 9.31
N ARG A 64 1.87 2.49 10.46
CA ARG A 64 1.33 1.32 11.19
C ARG A 64 0.32 0.52 10.37
N ARG A 65 -0.36 1.15 9.40
CA ARG A 65 -1.37 0.54 8.54
C ARG A 65 -0.80 -0.57 7.65
N TYR A 66 0.48 -0.48 7.27
CA TYR A 66 1.14 -1.54 6.50
C TYR A 66 1.33 -2.86 7.27
N ARG A 67 1.04 -2.90 8.58
CA ARG A 67 0.93 -4.16 9.35
C ARG A 67 -0.41 -4.88 9.12
N SER A 68 -1.43 -4.19 8.64
CA SER A 68 -2.74 -4.80 8.38
C SER A 68 -2.67 -5.68 7.14
N SER A 69 -3.18 -6.91 7.24
CA SER A 69 -3.30 -7.83 6.11
C SER A 69 -4.15 -7.22 4.98
N ALA A 70 -5.15 -6.41 5.30
CA ALA A 70 -5.98 -5.72 4.32
C ALA A 70 -5.16 -4.75 3.46
N ILE A 71 -4.26 -3.97 4.09
CA ILE A 71 -3.40 -3.03 3.36
C ILE A 71 -2.31 -3.77 2.58
N GLN A 72 -1.75 -4.84 3.15
CA GLN A 72 -0.77 -5.67 2.44
C GLN A 72 -1.38 -6.34 1.21
N ALA A 73 -2.66 -6.69 1.23
CA ALA A 73 -3.36 -7.26 0.08
C ALA A 73 -3.51 -6.28 -1.11
N ILE A 74 -3.42 -4.97 -0.87
CA ILE A 74 -3.49 -3.93 -1.90
C ILE A 74 -2.11 -3.66 -2.53
N LEU A 75 -1.03 -4.07 -1.84
CA LEU A 75 0.32 -3.97 -2.40
C LEU A 75 0.51 -4.96 -3.57
N PRO A 76 1.39 -4.65 -4.53
CA PRO A 76 1.73 -5.56 -5.60
C PRO A 76 2.22 -6.91 -5.04
N ARG A 77 1.68 -8.02 -5.57
CA ARG A 77 1.97 -9.37 -5.07
C ARG A 77 3.46 -9.70 -4.99
N TRP A 78 4.25 -9.17 -5.93
CA TRP A 78 5.71 -9.39 -5.97
C TRP A 78 6.46 -8.74 -4.80
N ILE A 79 5.87 -7.77 -4.11
CA ILE A 79 6.44 -7.13 -2.90
C ILE A 79 5.85 -7.75 -1.64
N ALA A 80 4.57 -8.10 -1.67
CA ALA A 80 3.84 -8.58 -0.50
C ALA A 80 4.56 -9.74 0.22
N SER A 81 5.20 -10.65 -0.53
CA SER A 81 5.96 -11.78 0.03
C SER A 81 7.28 -11.40 0.72
N GLY A 82 7.80 -10.19 0.47
CA GLY A 82 9.07 -9.70 1.02
C GLY A 82 8.93 -8.69 2.16
N ILE A 83 7.70 -8.42 2.63
CA ILE A 83 7.46 -7.45 3.70
C ILE A 83 7.96 -8.02 5.03
N VAL A 84 8.85 -7.28 5.68
CA VAL A 84 9.33 -7.59 7.04
C VAL A 84 8.80 -6.52 7.99
N ALA A 85 7.95 -6.93 8.94
CA ALA A 85 7.46 -6.03 9.98
C ALA A 85 8.53 -5.86 11.07
N THR A 86 9.00 -4.62 11.27
CA THR A 86 9.94 -4.28 12.35
C THR A 86 9.24 -3.47 13.43
N GLU A 87 9.46 -3.79 14.69
CA GLU A 87 8.83 -3.12 15.84
C GLU A 87 9.58 -1.86 16.26
N THR A 88 10.89 -1.86 16.06
CA THR A 88 11.75 -0.75 16.46
C THR A 88 12.61 -0.26 15.30
N PHE A 89 13.02 1.01 15.37
CA PHE A 89 13.95 1.59 14.42
C PHE A 89 15.28 0.79 14.34
N GLY A 90 15.78 0.32 15.48
CA GLY A 90 17.00 -0.49 15.53
C GLY A 90 16.89 -1.79 14.75
N GLN A 91 15.74 -2.47 14.83
CA GLN A 91 15.47 -3.66 14.00
C GLN A 91 15.44 -3.30 12.51
N THR A 92 14.80 -2.19 12.13
CA THR A 92 14.78 -1.71 10.73
C THR A 92 16.20 -1.47 10.20
N VAL A 93 17.05 -0.77 10.96
CA VAL A 93 18.44 -0.49 10.56
C VAL A 93 19.25 -1.78 10.42
N LYS A 94 19.07 -2.76 11.33
CA LYS A 94 19.73 -4.07 11.24
C LYS A 94 19.33 -4.84 9.98
N GLN A 95 18.04 -4.87 9.66
CA GLN A 95 17.53 -5.54 8.44
C GLN A 95 18.07 -4.86 7.18
N LEU A 96 18.08 -3.53 7.17
CA LEU A 96 18.64 -2.73 6.08
C LEU A 96 20.12 -3.07 5.85
N GLY A 97 20.95 -3.04 6.90
CA GLY A 97 22.37 -3.39 6.80
C GLY A 97 22.61 -4.82 6.29
N THR A 98 21.78 -5.77 6.73
CA THR A 98 21.85 -7.16 6.26
C THR A 98 21.54 -7.26 4.76
N PHE A 99 20.48 -6.59 4.30
CA PHE A 99 20.10 -6.55 2.88
C PHE A 99 21.24 -6.02 2.00
N PHE A 100 21.83 -4.88 2.37
CA PHE A 100 22.91 -4.26 1.59
C PHE A 100 24.18 -5.12 1.57
N ARG A 101 24.50 -5.82 2.67
CA ARG A 101 25.66 -6.74 2.70
C ARG A 101 25.46 -7.92 1.75
N VAL A 102 24.27 -8.53 1.76
CA VAL A 102 23.92 -9.67 0.89
C VAL A 102 23.89 -9.26 -0.59
N LYS A 103 23.40 -8.06 -0.92
CA LYS A 103 23.27 -7.60 -2.31
C LYS A 103 24.53 -6.96 -2.91
N ARG A 104 25.48 -6.51 -2.07
CA ARG A 104 26.81 -6.05 -2.52
C ARG A 104 27.81 -7.19 -2.71
N SER A 105 27.53 -8.37 -2.17
CA SER A 105 28.35 -9.58 -2.35
C SER A 105 28.07 -10.21 -3.70
#